data_AF-A0A258YSZ6-F1
#
_entry.id   AF-A0A258YSZ6-F1
#
_cell.length_a   1.000
_cell.length_b   1.000
_cell.length_c   1.000
_cell.angle_alpha   90.00
_cell.angle_beta   90.00
_cell.angle_gamma   90.00
#
_symmetry.space_group_name_H-M   'P 1'
#
loop_
_entity.id
_entity.type
_entity.pdbx_description
1 polymer ?
#
loop_
_entity_poly.entity_id
_entity_poly.type
_entity_poly.pdbx_seq_one_letter_code
_entity_poly.pdbx_strand_id
1 'polypeptide(L)'
;MFEWNKQQGFTLIELMIALVIAGMLISIAVPNYQAYVERTRRTTAIKDISEISMALERYRTMAGTFPDSLNDLNIPLPLDPWGHAYQYLGIDVASPPNTGALRKDKNLNPLNSDYDLCSMGPDGLTQMQLTAAKAKDDIVRAGNGGFIGLASEH
;
A
#
# COMPACT_ATOMS: atom_id res chain seq x y z
N MET A 1 32.54 6.99 60.48
CA MET A 1 31.49 5.95 60.47
C MET A 1 30.93 5.91 59.06
N PHE A 2 31.32 4.93 58.25
CA PHE A 2 30.81 4.77 56.88
C PHE A 2 29.67 3.76 56.91
N GLU A 3 28.45 4.23 56.68
CA GLU A 3 27.30 3.35 56.47
C GLU A 3 27.43 2.72 55.09
N TRP A 4 27.63 1.40 55.06
CA TRP A 4 27.60 0.63 53.84
C TRP A 4 26.15 0.47 53.42
N ASN A 5 25.75 1.18 52.37
CA ASN A 5 24.51 0.91 51.63
C ASN A 5 24.52 -0.55 51.21
N LYS A 6 23.62 -1.37 51.77
CA LYS A 6 23.40 -2.74 51.33
C LYS A 6 22.85 -2.69 49.90
N GLN A 7 23.69 -2.92 48.91
CA GLN A 7 23.24 -3.20 47.54
C GLN A 7 22.36 -4.45 47.57
N GLN A 8 21.05 -4.29 47.44
CA GLN A 8 20.13 -5.39 47.25
C GLN A 8 20.26 -5.86 45.79
N GLY A 9 20.86 -7.04 45.59
CA GLY A 9 20.93 -7.69 44.29
C GLY A 9 19.64 -8.41 43.95
N PHE A 10 19.27 -8.45 42.68
CA PHE A 10 18.14 -9.23 42.17
C PHE A 10 18.36 -10.73 42.39
N THR A 11 17.29 -11.45 42.73
CA THR A 11 17.36 -12.91 42.80
C THR A 11 17.20 -13.54 41.43
N LEU A 12 17.76 -14.73 41.23
CA LEU A 12 17.66 -15.46 39.96
C LEU A 12 16.20 -15.76 39.59
N ILE A 13 15.35 -16.03 40.59
CA ILE A 13 13.92 -16.28 40.36
C ILE A 13 13.16 -15.02 39.92
N GLU A 14 13.56 -13.84 40.40
CA GLU A 14 12.99 -12.54 39.99
C GLU A 14 13.22 -12.28 38.51
N LEU A 15 14.44 -12.55 38.05
CA LEU A 15 14.79 -12.43 36.63
C LEU A 15 14.00 -13.44 35.79
N MET A 16 13.86 -14.69 36.24
CA MET A 16 13.10 -15.71 35.53
C MET A 16 11.63 -15.31 35.35
N ILE A 17 10.98 -14.84 36.42
CA ILE A 17 9.58 -14.40 36.35
C ILE A 17 9.44 -13.18 35.44
N ALA A 18 10.35 -12.20 35.56
CA ALA A 18 10.35 -11.02 34.70
C ALA A 18 10.46 -11.37 33.21
N LEU A 19 11.36 -12.30 32.85
CA LEU A 19 11.52 -12.76 31.48
C LEU A 19 10.30 -13.53 30.96
N VAL A 20 9.65 -14.33 31.80
CA VAL A 20 8.41 -15.03 31.45
C VAL A 20 7.30 -14.03 31.12
N ILE A 21 7.09 -13.02 31.97
CA ILE A 21 6.09 -11.98 31.74
C ILE A 21 6.43 -11.17 30.48
N ALA A 22 7.69 -10.77 30.32
CA ALA A 22 8.15 -10.06 29.14
C ALA A 22 7.93 -10.85 27.84
N GLY A 23 8.22 -12.16 27.84
CA GLY A 23 7.98 -13.04 26.70
C GLY A 23 6.49 -13.16 26.34
N MET A 24 5.61 -13.22 27.35
CA MET A 24 4.15 -13.20 27.13
C MET A 24 3.69 -11.90 26.48
N LEU A 25 4.17 -10.75 26.96
CA LEU A 25 3.83 -9.44 26.40
C LEU A 25 4.32 -9.29 24.96
N ILE A 26 5.57 -9.66 24.67
CA ILE A 26 6.17 -9.57 23.33
C ILE A 26 5.38 -10.41 22.31
N SER A 27 4.96 -11.62 22.71
CA SER A 27 4.20 -12.53 21.85
C SER A 27 2.89 -11.92 21.32
N ILE A 28 2.28 -11.00 22.08
CA ILE A 28 1.07 -10.28 21.69
C ILE A 28 1.42 -8.94 21.01
N ALA A 29 2.42 -8.24 21.54
CA ALA A 29 2.78 -6.89 21.09
C ALA A 29 3.30 -6.87 19.64
N VAL A 30 4.16 -7.82 19.26
CA VAL A 30 4.79 -7.86 17.93
C VAL A 30 3.77 -8.00 16.78
N PRO A 31 2.89 -9.02 16.75
CA PRO A 31 1.93 -9.17 15.65
C PRO A 31 0.94 -8.00 15.60
N ASN A 32 0.53 -7.46 16.75
CA ASN A 32 -0.36 -6.30 16.81
C ASN A 32 0.29 -5.04 16.23
N TYR A 33 1.57 -4.81 16.56
CA TYR A 33 2.31 -3.68 16.01
C TYR A 33 2.51 -3.83 14.49
N GLN A 34 2.83 -5.03 13.99
CA GLN A 34 2.96 -5.29 12.56
C GLN A 34 1.65 -5.04 11.81
N ALA A 35 0.51 -5.52 12.33
CA ALA A 35 -0.80 -5.28 11.74
C ALA A 35 -1.16 -3.79 11.71
N TYR A 36 -0.80 -3.04 12.77
CA TYR A 36 -0.99 -1.59 12.81
C TYR A 36 -0.16 -0.87 11.73
N VAL A 37 1.13 -1.19 11.62
CA VAL A 37 2.01 -0.60 10.60
C VAL A 37 1.48 -0.89 9.20
N GLU A 38 1.06 -2.12 8.92
CA GLU A 38 0.51 -2.52 7.62
C GLU A 38 -0.79 -1.77 7.29
N ARG A 39 -1.68 -1.56 8.26
CA ARG A 39 -2.89 -0.74 8.05
C ARG A 39 -2.54 0.72 7.72
N THR A 40 -1.54 1.28 8.41
CA THR A 40 -1.04 2.63 8.14
C THR A 40 -0.45 2.74 6.74
N ARG A 41 0.37 1.76 6.33
CA ARG A 41 0.91 1.67 4.97
C ARG A 41 -0.19 1.67 3.92
N ARG A 42 -1.21 0.81 4.07
CA ARG A 42 -2.36 0.80 3.14
C ARG A 42 -3.07 2.16 3.07
N THR A 43 -3.27 2.80 4.22
CA THR A 43 -3.91 4.12 4.29
C THR A 43 -3.08 5.19 3.57
N THR A 44 -1.75 5.16 3.72
CA THR A 44 -0.83 6.02 2.97
C THR A 44 -0.93 5.76 1.47
N ALA A 45 -0.88 4.49 1.04
CA ALA A 45 -0.98 4.15 -0.38
C ALA A 45 -2.31 4.62 -1.00
N ILE A 46 -3.44 4.47 -0.28
CA ILE A 46 -4.75 4.97 -0.72
C ILE A 46 -4.72 6.50 -0.87
N LYS A 47 -4.11 7.19 0.09
CA LYS A 47 -3.96 8.65 0.05
C LYS A 47 -3.12 9.08 -1.15
N ASP A 48 -1.97 8.46 -1.35
CA ASP A 48 -1.04 8.79 -2.45
C ASP A 48 -1.71 8.55 -3.82
N ILE A 49 -2.44 7.42 -3.99
CA ILE A 49 -3.23 7.15 -5.20
C ILE A 49 -4.28 8.25 -5.43
N SER A 50 -4.94 8.72 -4.38
CA SER A 50 -5.91 9.83 -4.48
C SER A 50 -5.23 11.12 -4.95
N GLU A 51 -4.08 11.48 -4.37
CA GLU A 51 -3.32 12.67 -4.76
C GLU A 51 -2.82 12.59 -6.21
N ILE A 52 -2.28 11.44 -6.62
CA ILE A 52 -1.86 11.19 -8.01
C ILE A 52 -3.06 11.28 -8.96
N SER A 53 -4.22 10.72 -8.57
CA SER A 53 -5.45 10.78 -9.37
C SER A 53 -5.91 12.23 -9.60
N MET A 54 -5.81 13.08 -8.57
CA MET A 54 -6.11 14.51 -8.71
C MET A 54 -5.14 15.21 -9.66
N ALA A 55 -3.85 14.86 -9.61
CA ALA A 55 -2.85 15.42 -10.53
C ALA A 55 -3.11 15.00 -11.99
N LEU A 56 -3.49 13.73 -12.21
CA LEU A 56 -3.89 13.21 -13.52
C LEU A 56 -5.11 13.94 -14.07
N GLU A 57 -6.13 14.18 -13.26
CA GLU A 57 -7.33 14.91 -13.68
C GLU A 57 -7.03 16.38 -14.02
N ARG A 58 -6.17 17.02 -13.22
CA ARG A 58 -5.68 18.38 -13.52
C ARG A 58 -4.91 18.41 -14.84
N TYR A 59 -4.04 17.44 -15.07
CA TYR A 59 -3.30 17.33 -16.33
C TYR A 59 -4.26 17.20 -17.52
N ARG A 60 -5.24 16.29 -17.43
CA ARG A 60 -6.27 16.12 -18.46
C ARG A 60 -7.06 17.39 -18.72
N THR A 61 -7.43 18.13 -17.67
CA THR A 61 -8.14 19.41 -17.79
C THR A 61 -7.33 20.44 -18.60
N MET A 62 -6.00 20.42 -18.50
CA MET A 62 -5.10 21.36 -19.19
C MET A 62 -4.70 20.89 -20.59
N ALA A 63 -4.39 19.59 -20.76
CA ALA A 63 -3.85 19.02 -21.99
C ALA A 63 -4.93 18.35 -22.88
N GLY A 64 -6.14 18.15 -22.36
CA GLY A 64 -7.26 17.47 -23.04
C GLY A 64 -7.19 15.93 -23.02
N THR A 65 -6.05 15.36 -22.61
CA THR A 65 -5.82 13.92 -22.52
C THR A 65 -5.04 13.59 -21.25
N PHE A 66 -5.14 12.36 -20.76
CA PHE A 66 -4.23 11.86 -19.73
C PHE A 66 -2.80 11.72 -20.28
N PRO A 67 -1.77 11.76 -19.41
CA PRO A 67 -0.38 11.58 -19.84
C PRO A 67 -0.10 10.13 -20.26
N ASP A 68 0.95 9.92 -21.06
CA ASP A 68 1.40 8.57 -21.42
C ASP A 68 2.07 7.86 -20.22
N SER A 69 2.68 8.64 -19.33
CA SER A 69 3.32 8.15 -18.11
C SER A 69 3.15 9.10 -16.93
N LEU A 70 3.29 8.60 -15.69
CA LEU A 70 3.26 9.47 -14.51
C LEU A 70 4.39 10.51 -14.50
N ASN A 71 5.49 10.26 -15.19
CA ASN A 71 6.61 11.20 -15.26
C ASN A 71 6.24 12.50 -15.97
N ASP A 72 5.26 12.47 -16.88
CA ASP A 72 4.81 13.63 -17.64
C ASP A 72 4.00 14.62 -16.79
N LEU A 73 3.59 14.21 -15.57
CA LEU A 73 2.96 15.10 -14.60
C LEU A 73 3.94 16.15 -14.05
N ASN A 74 5.25 15.93 -14.18
CA ASN A 74 6.30 16.80 -13.66
C ASN A 74 6.09 17.17 -12.17
N ILE A 75 5.64 16.20 -11.38
CA ILE A 75 5.50 16.30 -9.92
C ILE A 75 6.42 15.28 -9.25
N PRO A 76 6.87 15.52 -8.02
CA PRO A 76 7.51 14.48 -7.22
C PRO A 76 6.53 13.33 -6.98
N LEU A 77 6.86 12.14 -7.48
CA LEU A 77 6.09 10.93 -7.24
C LEU A 77 6.70 10.18 -6.05
N PRO A 78 5.93 9.90 -5.00
CA PRO A 78 6.42 9.06 -3.91
C PRO A 78 6.59 7.61 -4.39
N LEU A 79 7.47 6.87 -3.72
CA LEU A 79 7.39 5.41 -3.71
C LEU A 79 6.24 5.01 -2.80
N ASP A 80 5.60 3.89 -3.10
CA ASP A 80 4.61 3.32 -2.21
C ASP A 80 5.24 2.94 -0.85
N PRO A 81 4.42 2.68 0.17
CA PRO A 81 4.92 2.43 1.53
C PRO A 81 5.74 1.16 1.70
N TRP A 82 5.84 0.32 0.66
CA TRP A 82 6.69 -0.88 0.61
C TRP A 82 7.94 -0.67 -0.25
N GLY A 83 8.10 0.50 -0.87
CA GLY A 83 9.30 0.92 -1.59
C GLY A 83 9.22 0.75 -3.10
N HIS A 84 8.05 0.48 -3.65
CA HIS A 84 7.84 0.27 -5.08
C HIS A 84 7.27 1.51 -5.77
N ALA A 85 7.51 1.65 -7.08
CA ALA A 85 6.87 2.71 -7.85
C ALA A 85 5.38 2.38 -8.10
N TYR A 86 4.53 3.41 -8.08
CA TYR A 86 3.14 3.28 -8.51
C TYR A 86 3.05 2.89 -9.98
N GLN A 87 2.15 1.97 -10.30
CA GLN A 87 1.88 1.57 -11.68
C GLN A 87 0.71 2.34 -12.24
N TYR A 88 0.90 2.82 -13.47
CA TYR A 88 -0.08 3.59 -14.22
C TYR A 88 -0.19 3.08 -15.65
N LEU A 89 -1.41 3.02 -16.16
CA LEU A 89 -1.69 2.73 -17.56
C LEU A 89 -2.85 3.61 -18.04
N GLY A 90 -2.57 4.55 -18.94
CA GLY A 90 -3.61 5.29 -19.65
C GLY A 90 -4.37 4.38 -20.62
N ILE A 91 -5.70 4.37 -20.55
CA ILE A 91 -6.56 3.51 -21.37
C ILE A 91 -7.07 4.27 -22.59
N ASP A 92 -7.38 5.55 -22.41
CA ASP A 92 -7.91 6.47 -23.42
C ASP A 92 -6.82 7.20 -24.24
N VAL A 93 -5.54 7.01 -23.90
CA VAL A 93 -4.40 7.67 -24.57
C VAL A 93 -3.97 7.01 -25.88
N ALA A 94 -4.37 5.76 -26.14
CA ALA A 94 -4.00 5.01 -27.34
C ALA A 94 -5.22 4.68 -28.22
N SER A 95 -5.05 4.78 -29.55
CA SER A 95 -6.00 4.24 -30.54
C SER A 95 -5.32 3.13 -31.36
N PRO A 96 -5.79 1.87 -31.27
CA PRO A 96 -6.87 1.39 -30.41
C PRO A 96 -6.48 1.43 -28.92
N PRO A 97 -7.47 1.51 -28.01
CA PRO A 97 -7.24 1.45 -26.56
C PRO A 97 -6.41 0.22 -26.19
N ASN A 98 -5.55 0.34 -25.18
CA ASN A 98 -4.70 -0.74 -24.68
C ASN A 98 -5.49 -1.81 -23.90
N THR A 99 -6.64 -2.25 -24.44
CA THR A 99 -7.62 -3.12 -23.77
C THR A 99 -7.04 -4.49 -23.35
N GLY A 100 -5.99 -4.95 -24.03
CA GLY A 100 -5.32 -6.21 -23.74
C GLY A 100 -4.48 -6.21 -22.45
N ALA A 101 -4.08 -5.03 -21.97
CA ALA A 101 -3.24 -4.88 -20.78
C ALA A 101 -4.00 -4.39 -19.54
N LEU A 102 -5.31 -4.16 -19.66
CA LEU A 102 -6.12 -3.58 -18.58
C LEU A 102 -6.22 -4.51 -17.40
N ARG A 103 -6.25 -3.91 -16.21
CA ARG A 103 -6.66 -4.62 -15.01
C ARG A 103 -8.13 -4.99 -15.12
N LYS A 104 -8.47 -6.16 -14.60
CA LYS A 104 -9.79 -6.78 -14.71
C LYS A 104 -10.35 -7.13 -13.35
N ASP A 105 -11.65 -6.92 -13.19
CA ASP A 105 -12.41 -7.35 -12.03
C ASP A 105 -12.65 -8.88 -12.03
N LYS A 106 -13.40 -9.35 -11.03
CA LYS A 106 -13.81 -10.76 -10.90
C LYS A 106 -14.65 -11.30 -12.05
N ASN A 107 -15.31 -10.42 -12.81
CA ASN A 107 -16.14 -10.76 -13.96
C ASN A 107 -15.37 -10.62 -15.28
N LEU A 108 -14.05 -10.38 -15.23
CA LEU A 108 -13.17 -10.14 -16.38
C LEU A 108 -13.46 -8.83 -17.14
N ASN A 109 -14.25 -7.94 -16.54
CA ASN A 109 -14.49 -6.61 -17.08
C ASN A 109 -13.30 -5.69 -16.76
N PRO A 110 -12.99 -4.72 -17.62
CA PRO A 110 -12.02 -3.67 -17.30
C PRO A 110 -12.36 -2.99 -15.97
N LEU A 111 -11.35 -2.78 -15.15
CA LEU A 111 -11.50 -2.17 -13.83
C LEU A 111 -11.88 -0.69 -13.91
N ASN A 112 -11.30 0.00 -14.91
CA ASN A 112 -11.53 1.41 -15.21
C ASN A 112 -11.68 1.59 -16.74
N SER A 113 -12.23 2.73 -17.13
CA SER A 113 -12.34 3.15 -18.53
C SER A 113 -11.42 4.32 -18.87
N ASP A 114 -10.89 5.03 -17.88
CA ASP A 114 -9.99 6.18 -18.03
C ASP A 114 -8.52 5.78 -17.96
N TYR A 115 -8.07 5.33 -16.80
CA TYR A 115 -6.73 4.85 -16.54
C TYR A 115 -6.73 3.85 -15.38
N ASP A 116 -5.76 2.94 -15.39
CA ASP A 116 -5.45 2.11 -14.23
C ASP A 116 -4.34 2.77 -13.41
N LEU A 117 -4.51 2.77 -12.08
CA LEU A 117 -3.53 3.28 -11.12
C LEU A 117 -3.52 2.37 -9.89
N CYS A 118 -2.35 1.87 -9.51
CA CYS A 118 -2.21 0.97 -8.36
C CYS A 118 -0.81 0.99 -7.71
N SER A 119 -0.74 0.52 -6.47
CA SER A 119 0.48 0.07 -5.79
C SER A 119 0.51 -1.47 -5.80
N MET A 120 1.70 -2.04 -5.93
CA MET A 120 1.95 -3.49 -5.95
C MET A 120 1.96 -4.13 -4.54
N GLY A 121 1.62 -3.36 -3.51
CA GLY A 121 1.59 -3.89 -2.15
C GLY A 121 2.96 -4.36 -1.62
N PRO A 122 2.93 -5.15 -0.53
CA PRO A 122 4.12 -5.70 0.10
C PRO A 122 4.94 -6.66 -0.76
N ASP A 123 4.30 -7.44 -1.63
CA ASP A 123 5.00 -8.48 -2.40
C ASP A 123 5.71 -7.92 -3.65
N GLY A 124 5.33 -6.72 -4.10
CA GLY A 124 5.92 -6.05 -5.26
C GLY A 124 5.60 -6.73 -6.58
N LEU A 125 4.63 -7.64 -6.59
CA LEU A 125 4.16 -8.36 -7.75
C LEU A 125 2.74 -7.89 -8.06
N THR A 126 2.32 -8.07 -9.31
CA THR A 126 0.96 -7.75 -9.68
C THR A 126 0.51 -8.57 -10.87
N GLN A 127 -0.81 -8.67 -11.06
CA GLN A 127 -1.43 -9.35 -12.19
C GLN A 127 -2.64 -8.58 -12.69
N MET A 128 -2.98 -8.78 -13.96
CA MET A 128 -4.10 -8.09 -14.60
C MET A 128 -5.43 -8.36 -13.89
N GLN A 129 -5.70 -9.60 -13.47
CA GLN A 129 -6.94 -9.94 -12.77
C GLN A 129 -6.79 -9.73 -11.26
N LEU A 130 -7.68 -8.93 -10.65
CA LEU A 130 -7.67 -8.67 -9.20
C LEU A 130 -7.88 -9.93 -8.34
N THR A 131 -8.53 -10.96 -8.90
CA THR A 131 -8.75 -12.24 -8.21
C THR A 131 -7.51 -13.13 -8.18
N ALA A 132 -6.49 -12.83 -8.99
CA ALA A 132 -5.27 -13.61 -9.07
C ALA A 132 -4.42 -13.45 -7.81
N ALA A 133 -3.69 -14.50 -7.42
CA ALA A 133 -3.06 -14.59 -6.10
C ALA A 133 -2.11 -13.43 -5.78
N LYS A 134 -1.36 -12.94 -6.78
CA LYS A 134 -0.36 -11.86 -6.64
C LYS A 134 -0.93 -10.46 -6.83
N ALA A 135 -2.24 -10.33 -7.00
CA ALA A 135 -2.88 -9.02 -7.17
C ALA A 135 -3.79 -8.68 -5.98
N LYS A 136 -3.89 -9.57 -4.98
CA LYS A 136 -4.85 -9.43 -3.88
C LYS A 136 -4.42 -8.39 -2.85
N ASP A 137 -3.12 -8.21 -2.68
CA ASP A 137 -2.51 -7.26 -1.76
C ASP A 137 -2.26 -5.89 -2.39
N ASP A 138 -2.48 -5.75 -3.70
CA ASP A 138 -2.45 -4.48 -4.40
C ASP A 138 -3.45 -3.48 -3.82
N ILE A 139 -3.06 -2.21 -3.83
CA ILE A 139 -3.97 -1.10 -3.59
C ILE A 139 -4.33 -0.49 -4.93
N VAL A 140 -5.61 -0.54 -5.31
CA VAL A 140 -6.08 -0.21 -6.66
C VAL A 140 -7.11 0.91 -6.63
N ARG A 141 -7.06 1.77 -7.64
CA ARG A 141 -8.18 2.63 -8.03
C ARG A 141 -9.12 1.83 -8.95
N ALA A 142 -10.41 1.85 -8.66
CA ALA A 142 -11.42 1.13 -9.43
C ALA A 142 -12.71 1.95 -9.63
N GLY A 143 -13.51 1.54 -10.62
CA GLY A 143 -14.78 2.18 -10.92
C GLY A 143 -14.62 3.66 -11.30
N ASN A 144 -13.56 3.99 -12.05
CA ASN A 144 -13.22 5.37 -12.43
C ASN A 144 -13.05 6.30 -11.21
N GLY A 145 -12.47 5.78 -10.13
CA GLY A 145 -12.22 6.53 -8.89
C GLY A 145 -13.32 6.45 -7.85
N GLY A 146 -14.40 5.69 -8.10
CA GLY A 146 -15.42 5.40 -7.08
C GLY A 146 -14.91 4.54 -5.92
N PHE A 147 -13.79 3.83 -6.11
CA PHE A 147 -13.14 3.01 -5.09
C PHE A 147 -11.63 3.19 -5.14
N ILE A 148 -11.00 3.32 -3.98
CA ILE A 148 -9.54 3.21 -3.80
C ILE A 148 -9.30 2.39 -2.55
N GLY A 149 -8.69 1.22 -2.69
CA GLY A 149 -8.55 0.29 -1.58
C GLY A 149 -7.88 -1.02 -1.99
N LEU A 150 -7.95 -2.00 -1.10
CA LEU A 150 -7.36 -3.31 -1.32
C LEU A 150 -8.07 -4.01 -2.48
N ALA A 151 -7.31 -4.57 -3.41
CA ALA A 151 -7.85 -5.28 -4.57
C ALA A 151 -8.79 -6.43 -4.20
N SER A 152 -8.53 -7.13 -3.09
CA SER A 152 -9.42 -8.20 -2.61
C SER A 152 -10.76 -7.72 -2.06
N GLU A 153 -10.93 -6.43 -1.80
CA GLU A 153 -12.16 -5.83 -1.25
C GLU A 153 -13.13 -5.35 -2.35
N HIS A 154 -12.75 -5.43 -3.62
CA HIS A 154 -13.51 -4.98 -4.79
C HIS A 154 -14.11 -6.15 -5.60
#